data_AF-A0A7S1HJN4-F1
#
_entry.id   AF-A0A7S1HJN4-F1
#
_cell.length_a   1.000
_cell.length_b   1.000
_cell.length_c   1.000
_cell.angle_alpha   90.00
_cell.angle_beta   90.00
_cell.angle_gamma   90.00
#
_symmetry.space_group_name_H-M   'P 1'
#
loop_
_entity.id
_entity.type
_entity.pdbx_description
1 polymer ?
#
loop_
_entity_poly.entity_id
_entity_poly.type
_entity_poly.pdbx_seq_one_letter_code
_entity_poly.pdbx_strand_id
1 'polypeptide(L)'
;ATLINAGIPTIFLNAQDIGYTGTESQDAINGDALALSRFETIRARGAVKMGLIRDVAEAAQRQHTPKVAFVAPPASYTASSGKAIEAGDVDLLVRAMSMGKLHHAMMGTAAVAF
;
A
#
# COMPACT_ATOMS: atom_id res chain seq x y z
N ALA A 1 -11.93 -1.88 3.76
CA ALA A 1 -10.66 -1.25 4.15
C ALA A 1 -10.46 -1.42 5.65
N THR A 2 -9.31 -1.93 6.06
CA THR A 2 -8.91 -2.09 7.48
C THR A 2 -7.98 -0.93 7.85
N LEU A 3 -8.26 -0.27 8.97
CA LEU A 3 -7.45 0.84 9.49
C LEU A 3 -6.85 0.36 10.82
N ILE A 4 -5.54 0.15 10.86
CA ILE A 4 -4.85 -0.41 12.03
C ILE A 4 -3.75 0.53 12.51
N ASN A 5 -3.54 0.58 13.83
CA ASN A 5 -2.43 1.30 14.44
C ASN A 5 -1.58 0.32 15.27
N ALA A 6 -0.82 -0.52 14.58
CA ALA A 6 0.14 -1.45 15.16
C ALA A 6 1.48 -1.27 14.41
N GLY A 7 2.55 -0.93 15.12
CA GLY A 7 3.83 -0.51 14.53
C GLY A 7 3.77 0.88 13.89
N ILE A 8 3.05 1.03 12.77
CA ILE A 8 2.77 2.31 12.11
C ILE A 8 1.31 2.35 11.63
N PRO A 9 0.59 3.49 11.77
CA PRO A 9 -0.76 3.60 11.24
C PRO A 9 -0.82 3.22 9.76
N THR A 10 -1.62 2.21 9.42
CA THR A 10 -1.68 1.64 8.07
C THR A 10 -3.13 1.38 7.65
N ILE A 11 -3.42 1.73 6.41
CA ILE A 11 -4.70 1.47 5.74
C ILE A 11 -4.47 0.30 4.77
N PHE A 12 -5.21 -0.78 4.96
CA PHE A 12 -5.22 -1.93 4.05
C PHE A 12 -6.50 -1.94 3.21
N LEU A 13 -6.31 -2.10 1.90
CA LEU A 13 -7.36 -2.23 0.89
C LEU A 13 -7.27 -3.62 0.25
N ASN A 14 -8.37 -4.19 -0.22
CA ASN A 14 -8.26 -5.36 -1.09
C ASN A 14 -7.84 -4.87 -2.49
N ALA A 15 -6.89 -5.57 -3.12
CA ALA A 15 -6.39 -5.21 -4.45
C ALA A 15 -7.53 -5.19 -5.48
N GLN A 16 -8.42 -6.18 -5.42
CA GLN A 16 -9.56 -6.32 -6.35
C GLN A 16 -10.52 -5.13 -6.28
N ASP A 17 -10.75 -4.55 -5.09
CA ASP A 17 -11.64 -3.40 -4.89
C ASP A 17 -11.13 -2.12 -5.59
N ILE A 18 -9.84 -2.08 -5.92
CA ILE A 18 -9.18 -0.94 -6.57
C ILE A 18 -8.65 -1.26 -7.98
N GLY A 19 -8.95 -2.45 -8.50
CA GLY A 19 -8.60 -2.88 -9.86
C GLY A 19 -7.19 -3.45 -10.02
N TYR A 20 -6.59 -3.90 -8.92
CA TYR A 20 -5.25 -4.52 -8.89
C TYR A 20 -5.32 -6.01 -8.58
N THR A 21 -4.29 -6.75 -8.99
CA THR A 21 -4.12 -8.18 -8.73
C THR A 21 -3.31 -8.44 -7.45
N GLY A 22 -2.49 -7.48 -7.00
CA GLY A 22 -1.52 -7.67 -5.91
C GLY A 22 -0.12 -8.04 -6.39
N THR A 23 0.06 -8.32 -7.68
CA THR A 23 1.32 -8.75 -8.29
C THR A 23 2.04 -7.63 -9.05
N GLU A 24 1.58 -6.38 -8.93
CA GLU A 24 2.11 -5.24 -9.67
C GLU A 24 3.59 -4.99 -9.37
N SER A 25 4.32 -4.56 -10.42
CA SER A 25 5.69 -4.06 -10.32
C SER A 25 5.71 -2.58 -9.93
N GLN A 26 6.88 -2.08 -9.51
CA GLN A 26 7.05 -0.66 -9.25
C GLN A 26 6.75 0.19 -10.48
N ASP A 27 7.19 -0.22 -11.66
CA ASP A 27 6.97 0.56 -12.89
C ASP A 27 5.49 0.66 -13.26
N ALA A 28 4.72 -0.41 -13.03
CA ALA A 28 3.29 -0.45 -13.31
C ALA A 28 2.48 0.57 -12.47
N ILE A 29 2.97 0.93 -11.28
CA ILE A 29 2.27 1.88 -10.38
C ILE A 29 2.95 3.26 -10.38
N ASN A 30 4.28 3.31 -10.29
CA ASN A 30 5.02 4.57 -10.17
C ASN A 30 5.03 5.38 -11.47
N GLY A 31 4.77 4.73 -12.61
CA GLY A 31 4.57 5.41 -13.90
C GLY A 31 3.16 5.98 -14.10
N ASP A 32 2.19 5.60 -13.27
CA ASP A 32 0.79 6.01 -13.41
C ASP A 32 0.43 7.13 -12.42
N ALA A 33 0.49 8.38 -12.89
CA ALA A 33 0.16 9.55 -12.08
C ALA A 33 -1.28 9.52 -11.54
N LEU A 34 -2.23 8.90 -12.25
CA LEU A 34 -3.61 8.77 -11.79
C LEU A 34 -3.71 7.77 -10.64
N ALA A 35 -3.02 6.64 -10.73
CA ALA A 35 -2.91 5.68 -9.64
C ALA A 35 -2.31 6.33 -8.38
N LEU A 36 -1.20 7.06 -8.52
CA LEU A 36 -0.55 7.74 -7.41
C LEU A 36 -1.49 8.76 -6.73
N SER A 37 -2.21 9.56 -7.52
CA SER A 37 -3.21 10.52 -7.01
C SER A 37 -4.37 9.83 -6.28
N ARG A 38 -4.85 8.68 -6.80
CA ARG A 38 -5.88 7.87 -6.15
C ARG A 38 -5.40 7.34 -4.79
N PHE A 39 -4.19 6.79 -4.72
CA PHE A 39 -3.63 6.30 -3.45
C PHE A 39 -3.45 7.42 -2.43
N GLU A 40 -2.98 8.60 -2.83
CA GLU A 40 -2.85 9.74 -1.92
C GLU A 40 -4.20 10.22 -1.41
N THR A 41 -5.21 10.25 -2.26
CA THR A 41 -6.58 10.60 -1.87
C THR A 41 -7.13 9.63 -0.82
N ILE A 42 -6.91 8.33 -1.00
CA ILE A 42 -7.32 7.30 -0.02
C ILE A 42 -6.55 7.48 1.29
N ARG A 43 -5.23 7.72 1.22
CA ARG A 43 -4.38 7.95 2.40
C ARG A 43 -4.86 9.13 3.23
N ALA A 44 -5.09 10.28 2.60
CA ALA A 44 -5.55 11.49 3.27
C ALA A 44 -6.91 11.29 3.96
N ARG A 45 -7.87 10.66 3.27
CA ARG A 45 -9.19 10.35 3.84
C ARG A 45 -9.11 9.33 4.98
N GLY A 46 -8.25 8.32 4.83
CA GLY A 46 -8.01 7.35 5.90
C GLY A 46 -7.35 7.99 7.12
N ALA A 47 -6.44 8.95 6.93
CA ALA A 47 -5.82 9.71 8.01
C ALA A 47 -6.85 10.49 8.85
N VAL A 48 -7.81 11.15 8.19
CA VAL A 48 -8.94 11.82 8.87
C VAL A 48 -9.77 10.79 9.65
N LYS A 49 -10.13 9.67 9.02
CA LYS A 49 -10.93 8.62 9.65
C LYS A 49 -10.23 7.95 10.85
N MET A 50 -8.90 7.89 10.83
CA MET A 50 -8.07 7.42 11.94
C MET A 50 -7.86 8.47 13.04
N GLY A 51 -8.35 9.71 12.85
CA GLY A 51 -8.13 10.82 13.79
C GLY A 51 -6.70 11.35 13.82
N LEU A 52 -5.90 11.08 12.79
CA LEU A 52 -4.49 11.52 12.71
C LEU A 52 -4.34 12.97 12.21
N ILE A 53 -5.34 13.46 11.49
CA ILE A 53 -5.48 14.83 10.97
C ILE A 53 -6.96 15.23 11.02
N ARG A 54 -7.28 16.52 10.98
CA ARG A 54 -8.68 17.00 11.02
C ARG A 54 -9.23 17.29 9.63
N ASP A 55 -8.39 17.83 8.76
CA ASP A 55 -8.73 18.14 7.36
C ASP A 55 -7.80 17.39 6.39
N VAL A 56 -8.31 17.03 5.20
CA VAL A 56 -7.53 16.33 4.17
C VAL A 56 -6.36 17.15 3.64
N ALA A 57 -6.42 18.48 3.70
CA ALA A 57 -5.32 19.37 3.29
C ALA A 57 -4.08 19.21 4.19
N GLU A 58 -4.24 18.82 5.46
CA GLU A 58 -3.13 18.56 6.38
C GLU A 58 -2.28 17.36 5.94
N ALA A 59 -2.83 16.46 5.11
CA ALA A 59 -2.13 15.29 4.62
C ALA A 59 -0.89 15.66 3.79
N ALA A 60 -0.89 16.81 3.11
CA ALA A 60 0.24 17.34 2.36
C ALA A 60 1.47 17.59 3.26
N GLN A 61 1.24 18.04 4.50
CA GLN A 61 2.29 18.27 5.49
C GLN A 61 2.65 17.00 6.29
N ARG A 62 1.87 15.93 6.14
CA ARG A 62 2.02 14.67 6.87
C ARG A 62 2.08 13.45 5.92
N GLN A 63 3.14 13.38 5.13
CA GLN A 63 3.35 12.32 4.11
C GLN A 63 3.77 10.96 4.71
N HIS A 64 4.31 10.94 5.93
CA HIS A 64 4.87 9.71 6.50
C HIS A 64 3.84 8.75 7.09
N THR A 65 2.74 9.26 7.65
CA THR A 65 1.67 8.45 8.29
C THR A 65 0.28 9.02 7.99
N PRO A 66 -0.74 8.16 7.81
CA PRO A 66 -0.67 6.70 7.75
C PRO A 66 -0.04 6.20 6.44
N LYS A 67 0.38 4.94 6.39
CA LYS A 67 0.71 4.23 5.14
C LYS A 67 -0.55 3.72 4.47
N VAL A 68 -0.51 3.54 3.16
CA VAL A 68 -1.54 2.81 2.41
C VAL A 68 -0.88 1.59 1.80
N ALA A 69 -1.54 0.45 1.96
CA ALA A 69 -1.18 -0.79 1.32
C ALA A 69 -2.42 -1.48 0.76
N PHE A 70 -2.23 -2.33 -0.23
CA PHE A 70 -3.27 -3.23 -0.72
C PHE A 70 -2.82 -4.67 -0.63
N VAL A 71 -3.80 -5.55 -0.39
CA VAL A 71 -3.61 -6.97 -0.12
C VAL A 71 -4.38 -7.82 -1.12
N ALA A 72 -3.82 -8.98 -1.47
CA ALA A 72 -4.47 -9.97 -2.31
C ALA A 72 -4.16 -11.39 -1.82
N PRO A 73 -4.98 -12.39 -2.21
CA PRO A 73 -4.63 -13.79 -2.01
C PRO A 73 -3.27 -14.14 -2.65
N PRO A 74 -2.65 -15.27 -2.25
CA PRO A 74 -1.46 -15.78 -2.90
C PRO A 74 -1.63 -15.93 -4.41
N ALA A 75 -0.62 -15.48 -5.17
CA ALA A 75 -0.52 -15.71 -6.60
C ALA A 75 0.96 -15.70 -7.03
N SER A 76 1.29 -16.50 -8.05
CA SER A 76 2.66 -16.52 -8.59
C SER A 76 2.98 -15.20 -9.29
N TYR A 77 4.20 -14.70 -9.13
CA TYR A 77 4.67 -13.47 -9.76
C TYR A 77 6.19 -13.44 -9.95
N THR A 78 6.67 -12.58 -10.84
CA THR A 78 8.10 -12.32 -11.01
C THR A 78 8.50 -11.13 -10.15
N ALA A 79 9.42 -11.35 -9.22
CA ALA A 79 10.00 -10.29 -8.39
C ALA A 79 10.84 -9.32 -9.23
N SER A 80 11.14 -8.13 -8.69
CA SER A 80 12.00 -7.14 -9.35
C SER A 80 13.42 -7.65 -9.65
N SER A 81 13.88 -8.67 -8.94
CA SER A 81 15.16 -9.37 -9.20
C SER A 81 15.10 -10.35 -10.38
N GLY A 82 13.93 -10.55 -10.99
CA GLY A 82 13.69 -11.57 -12.02
C GLY A 82 13.39 -12.97 -11.45
N LYS A 83 13.44 -13.16 -10.13
CA LYS A 83 13.09 -14.44 -9.48
C LYS A 83 11.58 -14.71 -9.59
N ALA A 84 11.20 -15.90 -10.05
CA ALA A 84 9.84 -16.38 -9.94
C ALA A 84 9.50 -16.76 -8.49
N ILE A 85 8.36 -16.28 -8.01
CA ILE A 85 7.78 -16.63 -6.71
C ILE A 85 6.49 -17.39 -6.99
N GLU A 86 6.35 -18.58 -6.41
CA GLU A 86 5.15 -19.38 -6.60
C GLU A 86 4.07 -19.02 -5.58
N ALA A 87 2.80 -19.16 -5.97
CA ALA A 87 1.68 -18.91 -5.08
C ALA A 87 1.74 -19.74 -3.79
N GLY A 88 2.31 -20.95 -3.84
CA GLY A 88 2.49 -21.81 -2.67
C GLY A 88 3.59 -21.37 -1.70
N ASP A 89 4.45 -20.42 -2.10
CA ASP A 89 5.55 -19.92 -1.27
C ASP A 89 5.15 -18.73 -0.38
N VAL A 90 3.91 -18.23 -0.51
CA VAL A 90 3.42 -17.04 0.19
C VAL A 90 2.00 -17.23 0.70
N ASP A 91 1.70 -16.67 1.87
CA ASP A 91 0.35 -16.74 2.47
C ASP A 91 -0.59 -15.63 1.97
N LEU A 92 -0.01 -14.52 1.50
CA LEU A 92 -0.72 -13.37 0.92
C LEU A 92 0.25 -12.48 0.14
N LEU A 93 -0.30 -11.61 -0.70
CA LEU A 93 0.45 -10.54 -1.35
C LEU A 93 0.15 -9.20 -0.68
N VAL A 94 1.19 -8.44 -0.39
CA VAL A 94 1.08 -7.06 0.11
C VAL A 94 1.91 -6.12 -0.75
N ARG A 95 1.33 -4.96 -1.06
CA ARG A 95 2.00 -3.87 -1.78
C ARG A 95 1.74 -2.57 -1.03
N ALA A 96 2.81 -1.92 -0.57
CA ALA A 96 2.73 -0.74 0.28
C ALA A 96 3.29 0.51 -0.42
N MET A 97 2.57 1.62 -0.26
CA MET A 97 2.95 2.93 -0.73
C MET A 97 3.69 3.68 0.39
N SER A 98 4.78 4.35 0.05
CA SER A 98 5.50 5.26 0.93
C SER A 98 5.95 6.48 0.16
N MET A 99 5.72 7.68 0.72
CA MET A 99 6.08 8.96 0.09
C MET A 99 5.58 9.08 -1.35
N GLY A 100 4.34 8.62 -1.59
CA GLY A 100 3.69 8.69 -2.90
C GLY A 100 4.21 7.70 -3.95
N LYS A 101 5.05 6.71 -3.58
CA LYS A 101 5.54 5.68 -4.51
C LYS A 101 5.39 4.27 -3.94
N LEU A 102 5.29 3.28 -4.82
CA LEU A 102 5.36 1.87 -4.46
C LEU A 102 6.75 1.55 -3.92
N HIS A 103 6.80 0.96 -2.73
CA HIS A 103 8.04 0.55 -2.12
C HIS A 103 8.67 -0.63 -2.88
N HIS A 104 10.00 -0.68 -2.95
CA HIS A 104 10.75 -1.70 -3.73
C HIS A 104 10.73 -3.11 -3.10
N ALA A 105 10.36 -3.17 -1.83
CA ALA A 105 10.18 -4.37 -1.01
C ALA A 105 9.07 -4.06 0.02
N MET A 106 9.25 -4.41 1.29
CA MET A 106 8.38 -3.97 2.38
C MET A 106 9.12 -3.06 3.36
N MET A 107 8.43 -2.06 3.93
CA MET A 107 8.96 -1.30 5.06
C MET A 107 8.89 -2.17 6.33
N GLY A 108 9.99 -2.32 7.07
CA GLY A 108 10.03 -3.20 8.25
C GLY A 108 8.97 -2.92 9.32
N THR A 109 8.53 -1.67 9.48
CA THR A 109 7.43 -1.31 10.41
C THR A 109 6.03 -1.63 9.86
N ALA A 110 5.86 -1.66 8.53
CA ALA A 110 4.63 -2.13 7.91
C ALA A 110 4.51 -3.65 7.98
N ALA A 111 5.63 -4.38 8.06
CA ALA A 111 5.64 -5.83 8.23
C ALA A 111 5.11 -6.30 9.60
N VAL A 112 5.09 -5.43 10.61
CA VAL A 112 4.48 -5.72 11.93
C VAL A 112 2.97 -5.44 11.92
N ALA A 113 2.47 -4.71 10.92
CA ALA A 113 1.08 -4.30 10.85
C ALA A 113 0.15 -5.34 10.21
N PHE A 114 0.68 -6.44 9.68
CA PHE A 114 -0.06 -7.58 9.13
C PHE A 114 0.42 -8.89 9.75
#